data_AF-R6CFK9-F1
#
_entry.id   AF-R6CFK9-F1
#
_cell.length_a   1.000
_cell.length_b   1.000
_cell.length_c   1.000
_cell.angle_alpha   90.00
_cell.angle_beta   90.00
_cell.angle_gamma   90.00
#
_symmetry.space_group_name_H-M   'P 1'
#
loop_
_entity.id
_entity.type
_entity.pdbx_description
1 polymer ?
#
loop_
_entity_poly.entity_id
_entity_poly.type
_entity_poly.pdbx_seq_one_letter_code
_entity_poly.pdbx_strand_id
1 'polypeptide(L)'
;MYPNARFADIRGNVDTRLKKLAAGEYDAIILCAAGIERLGLDMSGYKYEYLDSYESVPAPCQGIIAAECKANSTAAEVLAIISDERTMRCFEFEREVIRLLGADCTSPIGVFSEVRGGAISGIISDGRGGKVRGESGIGERYTLAKELTEKL
;
A
#
# COMPACT_ATOMS: atom_id res chain seq x y z
N MET A 1 -12.34 -7.66 10.52
CA MET A 1 -11.42 -8.14 11.57
C MET A 1 -11.85 -7.73 12.98
N TYR A 2 -12.11 -6.44 13.26
CA TYR A 2 -12.51 -5.97 14.60
C TYR A 2 -13.90 -5.29 14.60
N PRO A 3 -15.01 -6.05 14.61
CA PRO A 3 -16.36 -5.50 14.43
C PRO A 3 -16.84 -4.62 15.60
N ASN A 4 -16.25 -4.79 16.79
CA ASN A 4 -16.62 -4.05 18.01
C ASN A 4 -15.68 -2.87 18.31
N ALA A 5 -14.67 -2.63 17.47
CA ALA A 5 -13.75 -1.52 17.65
C ALA A 5 -14.44 -0.18 17.36
N ARG A 6 -14.03 0.86 18.08
CA ARG A 6 -14.41 2.25 17.77
C ARG A 6 -13.23 2.93 17.08
N PHE A 7 -13.46 3.42 15.87
CA PHE A 7 -12.43 4.13 15.11
C PHE A 7 -12.51 5.62 15.42
N ALA A 8 -11.36 6.22 15.69
CA ALA A 8 -11.20 7.65 15.92
C ALA A 8 -10.04 8.17 15.08
N ASP A 9 -10.18 9.38 14.55
CA ASP A 9 -9.14 10.01 13.74
C ASP A 9 -7.88 10.27 14.56
N ILE A 10 -6.72 10.04 13.95
CA ILE A 10 -5.42 10.40 14.52
C ILE A 10 -4.57 11.11 13.47
N ARG A 11 -4.03 12.27 13.85
CA ARG A 11 -3.10 13.06 13.02
C ARG A 11 -1.78 13.35 13.74
N GLY A 12 -0.77 13.67 12.95
CA GLY A 12 0.61 13.91 13.37
C GLY A 12 1.59 13.00 12.63
N ASN A 13 2.89 13.24 12.82
CA ASN A 13 3.94 12.32 12.40
C ASN A 13 3.93 11.05 13.26
N VAL A 14 4.66 10.03 12.83
CA VAL A 14 4.70 8.72 13.50
C VAL A 14 5.06 8.85 14.99
N ASP A 15 6.06 9.66 15.32
CA ASP A 15 6.49 9.89 16.71
C ASP A 15 5.38 10.51 17.57
N THR A 16 4.63 11.47 17.00
CA THR A 16 3.52 12.14 17.69
C THR A 16 2.38 11.17 17.92
N ARG A 17 2.10 10.29 16.94
CA ARG A 17 1.06 9.25 17.08
C ARG A 17 1.44 8.22 18.15
N LEU A 18 2.70 7.81 18.22
CA LEU A 18 3.21 6.91 19.26
C LEU A 18 3.14 7.55 20.65
N LYS A 19 3.40 8.86 20.76
CA LYS A 19 3.23 9.61 22.03
C LYS A 19 1.76 9.64 22.48
N LYS A 20 0.82 9.84 21.55
CA LYS A 20 -0.63 9.80 21.87
C LYS A 20 -1.07 8.41 22.34
N LEU A 21 -0.57 7.35 21.71
CA LEU A 21 -0.78 5.97 22.17
C LEU A 21 -0.22 5.78 23.59
N ALA A 22 1.02 6.21 23.85
CA ALA A 22 1.64 6.10 25.16
C ALA A 22 0.93 6.94 26.25
N ALA A 23 0.28 8.04 25.86
CA ALA A 23 -0.52 8.87 26.75
C ALA A 23 -1.92 8.29 27.05
N GLY A 24 -2.29 7.15 26.42
CA GLY A 24 -3.59 6.52 26.61
C GLY A 24 -4.75 7.21 25.88
N GLU A 25 -4.47 8.06 24.88
CA GLU A 25 -5.51 8.67 24.05
C GLU A 25 -6.20 7.65 23.12
N TYR A 26 -5.51 6.53 22.83
CA TYR A 26 -6.00 5.43 21.99
C TYR A 26 -5.58 4.09 22.62
N ASP A 27 -6.43 3.06 22.49
CA ASP A 27 -6.08 1.69 22.91
C ASP A 27 -5.11 1.01 21.95
N ALA A 28 -5.19 1.36 20.66
CA ALA A 28 -4.33 0.87 19.59
C ALA A 28 -4.31 1.89 18.44
N ILE A 29 -3.24 1.87 17.65
CA ILE A 29 -3.12 2.65 16.42
C ILE A 29 -2.59 1.75 15.29
N ILE A 30 -2.91 2.09 14.04
CA ILE A 30 -2.39 1.41 12.85
C ILE A 30 -1.34 2.32 12.21
N LEU A 31 -0.16 1.75 11.92
CA LEU A 31 0.97 2.44 11.30
C LEU A 31 1.53 1.59 10.16
N CYS A 32 2.11 2.25 9.16
CA CYS A 32 2.80 1.56 8.07
C CYS A 32 4.13 0.99 8.56
N ALA A 33 4.30 -0.33 8.44
CA ALA A 33 5.52 -1.05 8.79
C ALA A 33 6.79 -0.43 8.17
N ALA A 34 6.76 -0.14 6.87
CA ALA A 34 7.90 0.47 6.17
C ALA A 34 8.28 1.84 6.74
N GLY A 35 7.30 2.60 7.26
CA GLY A 35 7.55 3.89 7.91
C GLY A 35 8.29 3.73 9.25
N ILE A 36 7.92 2.72 10.04
CA ILE A 36 8.61 2.38 11.29
C ILE A 36 10.06 1.97 11.02
N GLU A 37 10.25 1.04 10.09
CA GLU A 37 11.55 0.47 9.76
C GLU A 37 12.53 1.53 9.22
N ARG A 38 12.09 2.35 8.27
CA ARG A 38 12.93 3.42 7.68
C ARG A 38 13.36 4.49 8.66
N LEU A 39 12.52 4.76 9.66
CA LEU A 39 12.82 5.72 10.72
C LEU A 39 13.68 5.11 11.84
N GLY A 40 13.91 3.79 11.83
CA GLY A 40 14.67 3.10 12.87
C GLY A 40 14.05 3.28 14.26
N LEU A 41 12.72 3.35 14.35
CA LEU A 41 12.04 3.58 15.63
C LEU A 41 12.15 2.34 16.52
N ASP A 42 12.49 2.58 17.79
CA ASP A 42 12.48 1.54 18.80
C ASP A 42 11.04 1.18 19.17
N MET A 43 10.62 -0.02 18.78
CA MET A 43 9.29 -0.56 19.04
C MET A 43 9.26 -1.53 20.23
N SER A 44 10.38 -1.74 20.93
CA SER A 44 10.48 -2.74 22.01
C SER A 44 9.53 -2.49 23.19
N GLY A 45 9.12 -1.23 23.40
CA GLY A 45 8.14 -0.85 24.41
C GLY A 45 6.67 -1.07 24.00
N TYR A 46 6.42 -1.55 22.78
CA TYR A 46 5.07 -1.72 22.25
C TYR A 46 4.79 -3.19 21.90
N LYS A 47 3.57 -3.64 22.18
CA LYS A 47 3.05 -4.90 21.63
C LYS A 47 2.37 -4.60 20.29
N TYR A 48 2.87 -5.20 19.22
CA TYR A 48 2.32 -5.02 17.88
C TYR A 48 2.35 -6.33 17.08
N GLU A 49 1.53 -6.37 16.04
CA GLU A 49 1.50 -7.46 15.05
C GLU A 49 1.43 -6.86 13.64
N TYR A 50 1.94 -7.60 12.66
CA TYR A 50 1.74 -7.24 11.26
C TYR A 50 0.37 -7.72 10.81
N LEU A 51 -0.39 -6.84 10.16
CA LEU A 51 -1.65 -7.21 9.54
C LEU A 51 -1.36 -7.93 8.21
N ASP A 52 -2.04 -9.05 7.99
CA ASP A 52 -1.95 -9.79 6.74
C ASP A 52 -2.45 -8.92 5.57
N SER A 53 -1.70 -8.90 4.46
CA SER A 53 -1.96 -8.00 3.33
C SER A 53 -3.16 -8.42 2.46
N TYR A 54 -3.68 -9.64 2.61
CA TYR A 54 -4.91 -10.09 1.96
C TYR A 54 -6.14 -9.86 2.86
N GLU A 55 -5.96 -9.90 4.18
CA GLU A 55 -7.01 -9.59 5.16
C GLU A 55 -7.22 -8.08 5.37
N SER A 56 -6.14 -7.32 5.56
CA SER A 56 -6.13 -5.85 5.67
C SER A 56 -5.37 -5.27 4.49
N VAL A 57 -6.02 -5.23 3.34
CA VAL A 57 -5.40 -4.80 2.08
C VAL A 57 -4.78 -3.39 2.24
N PRO A 58 -3.46 -3.25 2.07
CA PRO A 58 -2.75 -1.99 2.21
C PRO A 58 -3.30 -0.87 1.34
N ALA A 59 -2.97 0.37 1.72
CA ALA A 59 -3.12 1.49 0.81
C ALA A 59 -2.32 1.21 -0.48
N PRO A 60 -2.80 1.66 -1.65
CA PRO A 60 -2.11 1.46 -2.91
C PRO A 60 -0.68 2.02 -2.84
N CYS A 61 0.27 1.25 -3.33
CA CYS A 61 1.70 1.54 -3.35
C CYS A 61 2.31 1.76 -1.96
N GLN A 62 1.68 1.26 -0.89
CA GLN A 62 2.21 1.39 0.46
C GLN A 62 3.61 0.78 0.56
N GLY A 63 4.58 1.59 0.98
CA GLY A 63 5.97 1.18 1.12
C GLY A 63 6.82 1.41 -0.13
N ILE A 64 6.24 1.70 -1.30
CA ILE A 64 7.01 2.04 -2.50
C ILE A 64 7.54 3.49 -2.38
N ILE A 65 8.79 3.72 -2.78
CA ILE A 65 9.36 5.07 -2.93
C ILE A 65 9.32 5.42 -4.42
N ALA A 66 8.55 6.45 -4.77
CA ALA A 66 8.54 7.02 -6.11
C ALA A 66 9.51 8.20 -6.18
N ALA A 67 10.44 8.15 -7.14
CA ALA A 67 11.28 9.29 -7.49
C ALA A 67 10.84 9.83 -8.85
N GLU A 68 10.51 11.12 -8.89
CA GLU A 68 10.07 11.80 -10.11
C GLU A 68 11.20 12.68 -10.65
N CYS A 69 11.35 12.71 -11.97
CA CYS A 69 12.27 13.59 -12.65
C CYS A 69 11.71 14.00 -14.01
N LYS A 70 12.36 14.97 -14.65
CA LYS A 70 12.06 15.34 -16.03
C LYS A 70 12.42 14.18 -16.97
N ALA A 71 11.51 13.86 -17.89
CA ALA A 71 11.76 12.88 -18.94
C ALA A 71 13.00 13.23 -19.79
N ASN A 72 13.71 12.19 -20.26
CA ASN A 72 14.92 12.31 -21.09
C ASN A 72 16.03 13.18 -20.45
N SER A 73 16.15 13.15 -19.12
CA SER A 73 17.22 13.82 -18.39
C SER A 73 18.24 12.82 -17.86
N THR A 74 19.44 13.29 -17.49
CA THR A 74 20.42 12.47 -16.78
C THR A 74 19.85 11.86 -15.50
N ALA A 75 18.93 12.56 -14.82
CA ALA A 75 18.24 12.01 -13.66
C ALA A 75 17.37 10.81 -14.04
N ALA A 76 16.70 10.82 -15.21
CA ALA A 76 15.90 9.68 -15.68
C ALA A 76 16.77 8.44 -15.93
N GLU A 77 17.96 8.63 -16.51
CA GLU A 77 18.93 7.55 -16.72
C GLU A 77 19.40 6.95 -15.38
N VAL A 78 19.73 7.79 -14.40
CA VAL A 78 20.14 7.34 -13.06
C VAL A 78 18.99 6.62 -12.34
N LEU A 79 17.77 7.19 -12.38
CA LEU A 79 16.61 6.58 -11.74
C LEU A 79 16.25 5.22 -12.37
N ALA A 80 16.42 5.07 -13.69
CA ALA A 80 16.23 3.79 -14.36
C ALA A 80 17.19 2.70 -13.87
N ILE A 81 18.44 3.07 -13.54
CA ILE A 81 19.46 2.13 -13.03
C ILE A 81 19.13 1.63 -11.62
N ILE A 82 18.65 2.52 -10.73
CA ILE A 82 18.37 2.18 -9.33
C ILE A 82 16.96 1.62 -9.09
N SER A 83 16.10 1.64 -10.11
CA SER A 83 14.73 1.14 -9.99
C SER A 83 14.70 -0.39 -9.96
N ASP A 84 14.00 -0.96 -8.98
CA ASP A 84 13.71 -2.39 -8.97
C ASP A 84 12.53 -2.68 -9.92
N GLU A 85 12.77 -3.54 -10.91
CA GLU A 85 11.79 -3.82 -11.95
C GLU A 85 10.51 -4.45 -11.39
N ARG A 86 10.62 -5.36 -10.41
CA ARG A 86 9.45 -6.04 -9.81
C ARG A 86 8.56 -5.04 -9.08
N THR A 87 9.15 -4.16 -8.29
CA THR A 87 8.47 -3.07 -7.59
C THR A 87 7.81 -2.13 -8.59
N MET A 88 8.47 -1.83 -9.72
CA MET A 88 7.86 -1.02 -10.78
C MET A 88 6.61 -1.69 -11.36
N ARG A 89 6.61 -3.01 -11.58
CA ARG A 89 5.42 -3.71 -12.10
C ARG A 89 4.26 -3.72 -11.12
N CYS A 90 4.54 -3.92 -9.83
CA CYS A 90 3.56 -3.77 -8.76
C CYS A 90 3.01 -2.34 -8.71
N PHE A 91 3.89 -1.33 -8.73
CA PHE A 91 3.51 0.08 -8.75
C PHE A 91 2.61 0.41 -9.94
N GLU A 92 2.97 -0.02 -11.14
CA GLU A 92 2.18 0.19 -12.36
C GLU A 92 0.77 -0.43 -12.25
N PHE A 93 0.67 -1.66 -11.76
CA PHE A 93 -0.61 -2.32 -11.52
C PHE A 93 -1.47 -1.56 -10.51
N GLU A 94 -0.92 -1.24 -9.34
CA GLU A 94 -1.66 -0.61 -8.24
C GLU A 94 -2.09 0.81 -8.58
N ARG A 95 -1.22 1.57 -9.27
CA ARG A 95 -1.55 2.91 -9.79
C ARG A 95 -2.65 2.87 -10.84
N GLU A 96 -2.65 1.86 -11.71
CA GLU A 96 -3.69 1.73 -12.73
C GLU A 96 -5.06 1.47 -12.10
N VAL A 97 -5.15 0.60 -11.09
CA VAL A 97 -6.40 0.37 -10.34
C VAL A 97 -6.96 1.69 -9.79
N ILE A 98 -6.11 2.50 -9.16
CA ILE A 98 -6.53 3.79 -8.60
C ILE A 98 -6.96 4.78 -9.68
N ARG A 99 -6.26 4.80 -10.82
CA ARG A 99 -6.64 5.61 -11.97
C ARG A 99 -8.00 5.21 -12.52
N LEU A 100 -8.28 3.91 -12.64
CA LEU A 100 -9.53 3.38 -13.18
C LEU A 100 -10.72 3.62 -12.25
N LEU A 101 -10.52 3.50 -10.93
CA LEU A 101 -11.55 3.76 -9.93
C LEU A 101 -11.82 5.26 -9.71
N GLY A 102 -10.97 6.14 -10.26
CA GLY A 102 -11.02 7.58 -9.95
C GLY A 102 -10.80 7.87 -8.47
N ALA A 103 -10.10 6.97 -7.77
CA ALA A 103 -9.89 7.04 -6.33
C ALA A 103 -8.76 8.00 -5.98
N ASP A 104 -8.83 8.56 -4.77
CA ASP A 104 -7.81 9.42 -4.19
C ASP A 104 -7.38 8.92 -2.80
N CYS A 105 -6.54 9.68 -2.10
CA CYS A 105 -6.03 9.31 -0.78
C CYS A 105 -7.10 9.26 0.32
N THR A 106 -8.31 9.74 0.06
CA THR A 106 -9.44 9.70 1.01
C THR A 106 -10.40 8.56 0.71
N SER A 107 -10.27 7.94 -0.46
CA SER A 107 -11.09 6.81 -0.88
C SER A 107 -10.71 5.56 -0.07
N PRO A 108 -11.67 4.78 0.44
CA PRO A 108 -11.40 3.60 1.27
C PRO A 108 -10.96 2.39 0.42
N ILE A 109 -10.03 2.59 -0.51
CA ILE A 109 -9.57 1.55 -1.44
C ILE A 109 -8.25 0.97 -0.97
N GLY A 110 -8.19 -0.36 -0.91
CA GLY A 110 -6.95 -1.10 -0.73
C GLY A 110 -6.53 -1.78 -2.02
N VAL A 111 -5.24 -1.73 -2.35
CA VAL A 111 -4.68 -2.47 -3.49
C VAL A 111 -3.33 -3.04 -3.10
N PHE A 112 -3.13 -4.32 -3.38
CA PHE A 112 -1.85 -4.99 -3.14
C PHE A 112 -1.54 -5.94 -4.28
N SER A 113 -0.29 -5.93 -4.72
CA SER A 113 0.19 -6.80 -5.79
C SER A 113 1.55 -7.40 -5.50
N GLU A 114 1.79 -8.59 -6.04
CA GLU A 114 3.05 -9.30 -5.92
C GLU A 114 3.48 -9.85 -7.28
N VAL A 115 4.78 -9.82 -7.55
CA VAL A 115 5.38 -10.47 -8.73
C VAL A 115 6.16 -11.71 -8.30
N ARG A 116 5.76 -12.88 -8.81
CA ARG A 116 6.44 -14.16 -8.56
C ARG A 116 6.44 -15.02 -9.82
N GLY A 117 7.58 -15.63 -10.16
CA GLY A 117 7.66 -16.61 -11.24
C GLY A 117 7.22 -16.09 -12.64
N GLY A 118 7.34 -14.79 -12.91
CA GLY A 118 6.88 -14.19 -14.17
C GLY A 118 5.39 -13.85 -14.22
N ALA A 119 4.65 -14.12 -13.14
CA ALA A 119 3.27 -13.72 -12.95
C ALA A 119 3.16 -12.51 -12.00
N ILE A 120 2.05 -11.79 -12.11
CA ILE A 120 1.61 -10.77 -11.17
C ILE A 120 0.25 -11.18 -10.59
N SER A 121 0.18 -11.25 -9.27
CA SER A 121 -1.08 -11.44 -8.53
C SER A 121 -1.50 -10.11 -7.92
N GLY A 122 -2.80 -9.82 -7.90
CA GLY A 122 -3.35 -8.59 -7.33
C GLY A 122 -4.63 -8.84 -6.56
N ILE A 123 -4.83 -8.06 -5.51
CA ILE A 123 -6.09 -7.96 -4.76
C ILE A 123 -6.51 -6.48 -4.66
N ILE A 124 -7.81 -6.24 -4.86
CA ILE A 124 -8.46 -4.93 -4.70
C ILE A 124 -9.54 -5.07 -3.63
N SER A 125 -9.63 -4.10 -2.73
CA SER A 125 -10.63 -4.00 -1.67
C SER A 125 -11.35 -2.65 -1.77
N ASP A 126 -12.69 -2.65 -1.68
CA ASP A 126 -13.52 -1.45 -1.71
C ASP A 126 -13.67 -0.75 -0.33
N GLY A 127 -13.09 -1.36 0.72
CA GLY A 127 -13.14 -0.90 2.10
C GLY A 127 -14.51 -1.06 2.77
N ARG A 128 -15.50 -1.64 2.07
CA ARG A 128 -16.86 -1.92 2.54
C ARG A 128 -17.15 -3.41 2.64
N GLY A 129 -16.17 -4.25 2.31
CA GLY A 129 -16.21 -5.71 2.42
C GLY A 129 -16.09 -6.44 1.09
N GLY A 130 -16.21 -5.72 -0.03
CA GLY A 130 -15.93 -6.22 -1.37
C GLY A 130 -14.43 -6.40 -1.58
N LYS A 131 -14.04 -7.60 -2.01
CA LYS A 131 -12.66 -7.91 -2.39
C LYS A 131 -12.66 -8.78 -3.64
N VAL A 132 -11.79 -8.43 -4.58
CA VAL A 132 -11.54 -9.22 -5.79
C VAL A 132 -10.05 -9.47 -5.95
N ARG A 133 -9.71 -10.67 -6.40
CA ARG A 133 -8.32 -11.07 -6.61
C ARG A 133 -8.16 -11.81 -7.93
N GLY A 134 -6.97 -11.73 -8.49
CA GLY A 134 -6.61 -12.46 -9.71
C GLY A 134 -5.11 -12.51 -9.93
N GLU A 135 -4.71 -13.25 -10.94
CA GLU A 135 -3.33 -13.41 -11.37
C GLU A 135 -3.29 -13.45 -12.89
N SER A 136 -2.25 -12.87 -13.48
CA SER A 136 -1.92 -13.08 -14.89
C SER A 136 -0.40 -13.02 -15.11
N GLY A 137 0.05 -13.21 -16.35
CA GLY A 137 1.42 -12.92 -16.75
C GLY A 137 1.76 -11.45 -16.49
N ILE A 138 3.02 -11.18 -16.10
CA ILE A 138 3.48 -9.83 -15.72
C ILE A 138 3.27 -8.76 -16.83
N GLY A 139 3.32 -9.19 -18.09
CA GLY A 139 3.06 -8.34 -19.25
C GLY A 139 1.61 -7.85 -19.35
N GLU A 140 0.66 -8.57 -18.75
CA GLU A 140 -0.77 -8.29 -18.80
C GLU A 140 -1.29 -7.51 -17.59
N ARG A 141 -0.40 -6.99 -16.73
CA ARG A 141 -0.75 -6.28 -15.49
C ARG A 141 -1.83 -5.20 -15.65
N TYR A 142 -1.81 -4.42 -16.73
CA TYR A 142 -2.83 -3.40 -16.97
C TYR A 142 -4.20 -4.01 -17.33
N THR A 143 -4.20 -5.08 -18.12
CA THR A 143 -5.42 -5.84 -18.43
C THR A 143 -5.99 -6.46 -17.16
N LEU A 144 -5.16 -7.09 -16.34
CA LEU A 144 -5.57 -7.64 -15.05
C LEU A 144 -6.14 -6.55 -14.12
N ALA A 145 -5.48 -5.38 -14.03
CA ALA A 145 -5.97 -4.26 -13.23
C ALA A 145 -7.37 -3.82 -13.66
N LYS A 146 -7.60 -3.71 -14.98
CA LYS A 146 -8.91 -3.40 -15.55
C LYS A 146 -9.95 -4.47 -15.21
N GLU A 147 -9.64 -5.73 -15.47
CA GLU A 147 -10.58 -6.84 -15.21
C GLU A 147 -10.99 -6.93 -13.74
N LEU A 148 -10.02 -6.75 -12.82
CA LEU A 148 -10.32 -6.77 -11.39
C LEU A 148 -11.12 -5.53 -10.98
N THR A 149 -10.81 -4.36 -11.53
CA THR A 149 -11.56 -3.14 -11.25
C THR A 149 -13.02 -3.24 -11.71
N GLU A 150 -13.30 -3.88 -12.85
CA GLU A 150 -14.65 -4.11 -13.37
C GLU A 150 -15.45 -5.15 -12.56
N LYS A 151 -14.76 -6.01 -11.81
CA LYS A 151 -15.37 -7.06 -10.97
C LYS A 151 -15.61 -6.62 -9.53
N LEU A 152 -14.96 -5.52 -9.10
CA LEU A 152 -15.08 -4.97 -7.75
C LEU A 152 -16.46 -4.33 -7.54
#